data_AF-A0A9P7JDP4-F1
#
_entry.id   AF-A0A9P7JDP4-F1
#
_cell.length_a   1.000
_cell.length_b   1.000
_cell.length_c   1.000
_cell.angle_alpha   90.00
_cell.angle_beta   90.00
_cell.angle_gamma   90.00
#
_symmetry.space_group_name_H-M   'P 1'
#
loop_
_entity.id
_entity.type
_entity.pdbx_description
1 polymer ?
#
loop_
_entity_poly.entity_id
_entity_poly.type
_entity_poly.pdbx_seq_one_letter_code
_entity_poly.pdbx_strand_id
1 'polypeptide(L)'
;MLVVHPASCCDVCLESYSISSGPAHSPHAIACGHIFCLTCLRSLSLSACPLCREPFQSDCIKKLYIANPSTQDNAEQDIIDDQHASLLLHRISLVSGEDARDAEVVNVVTEVQEWLKSHSGNPNSHKPLRAAVTSLQRIKVLQDKSERDKAECRRLRNKLRTCKLYADLDSKTSRAVEEGLLSRIQKIENEHALKLSQLHSQLEILVNPQPRYPNPNNPVIPQQVQLPRTVDLDTHIRRGHNIIFLLITFFGIIEVYARFILMAK
;
A
#
# COMPACT_ATOMS: atom_id res chain seq x y z
N MET A 1 -18.65 36.55 -11.04
CA MET A 1 -19.40 37.02 -9.86
C MET A 1 -18.41 37.14 -8.72
N LEU A 2 -18.16 38.35 -8.21
CA LEU A 2 -17.26 38.55 -7.07
C LEU A 2 -18.03 38.18 -5.79
N VAL A 3 -17.55 37.16 -5.07
CA VAL A 3 -18.10 36.82 -3.75
C VAL A 3 -17.27 37.57 -2.72
N VAL A 4 -17.88 38.58 -2.09
CA VAL A 4 -17.25 39.36 -1.01
C VAL A 4 -17.60 38.67 0.30
N HIS A 5 -16.58 38.30 1.09
CA HIS A 5 -16.80 37.69 2.40
C HIS A 5 -17.49 38.72 3.33
N PRO A 6 -18.46 38.36 4.19
CA PRO A 6 -19.13 39.30 5.08
C PRO A 6 -18.20 40.08 6.02
N ALA A 7 -17.04 39.50 6.34
CA ALA A 7 -15.99 40.16 7.12
C ALA A 7 -15.08 41.10 6.30
N SER A 8 -15.35 41.29 5.01
CA SER A 8 -14.58 42.22 4.19
C SER A 8 -14.91 43.65 4.63
N CYS A 9 -13.87 44.42 4.95
CA CYS A 9 -13.98 45.81 5.36
C CYS A 9 -13.13 46.70 4.44
N CYS A 10 -13.32 48.01 4.55
CA CYS A 10 -12.48 48.98 3.85
C CYS A 10 -11.13 49.13 4.55
N ASP A 11 -10.01 48.99 3.84
CA ASP A 11 -8.66 49.10 4.44
C ASP A 11 -8.31 50.52 4.96
N VAL A 12 -9.16 51.52 4.71
CA VAL A 12 -8.96 52.90 5.15
C VAL A 12 -9.74 53.21 6.43
N CYS A 13 -11.05 52.99 6.46
CA CYS A 13 -11.87 53.23 7.65
C CYS A 13 -12.08 52.00 8.54
N LEU A 14 -11.70 50.80 8.07
CA LEU A 14 -11.90 49.51 8.71
C LEU A 14 -13.37 49.14 8.97
N GLU A 15 -14.31 49.84 8.33
CA GLU A 15 -15.74 49.54 8.42
C GLU A 15 -16.12 48.43 7.44
N SER A 16 -17.01 47.54 7.89
CA SER A 16 -17.61 46.50 7.05
C SER A 16 -18.40 47.11 5.90
N TYR A 17 -18.30 46.50 4.72
CA TYR A 17 -19.09 46.94 3.57
C TYR A 17 -20.58 46.70 3.80
N SER A 18 -21.38 47.76 3.79
CA SER A 18 -22.83 47.65 3.86
C SER A 18 -23.46 47.80 2.48
N ILE A 19 -24.30 46.83 2.12
CA ILE A 19 -25.03 46.85 0.83
C ILE A 19 -26.29 47.72 0.97
N SER A 20 -26.88 47.75 2.16
CA SER A 20 -28.20 48.34 2.42
C SER A 20 -28.17 49.80 2.87
N SER A 21 -27.11 50.25 3.54
CA SER A 21 -27.07 51.55 4.24
C SER A 21 -26.69 52.74 3.34
N GLY A 22 -26.84 52.61 2.02
CA GLY A 22 -26.55 53.65 1.04
C GLY A 22 -25.16 53.53 0.37
N PRO A 23 -24.85 54.42 -0.58
CA PRO A 23 -23.66 54.30 -1.43
C PRO A 23 -22.34 54.54 -0.69
N ALA A 24 -22.37 55.21 0.46
CA ALA A 24 -21.20 55.64 1.24
C ALA A 24 -20.29 54.46 1.64
N HIS A 25 -20.86 53.39 2.19
CA HIS A 25 -20.13 52.22 2.68
C HIS A 25 -20.16 51.04 1.69
N SER A 26 -20.63 51.26 0.46
CA SER A 26 -20.63 50.21 -0.56
C SER A 26 -19.23 50.07 -1.18
N PRO A 27 -18.80 48.84 -1.54
CA PRO A 27 -17.47 48.59 -2.08
C PRO A 27 -17.34 49.14 -3.50
N HIS A 28 -16.25 49.84 -3.75
CA HIS A 28 -15.89 50.39 -5.05
C HIS A 28 -14.48 49.97 -5.42
N ALA A 29 -14.31 49.51 -6.66
CA ALA A 29 -13.01 49.21 -7.24
C ALA A 29 -12.49 50.41 -8.02
N ILE A 30 -11.20 50.69 -7.88
CA ILE A 30 -10.46 51.65 -8.71
C ILE A 30 -9.69 50.92 -9.82
N ALA A 31 -9.07 51.67 -10.75
CA ALA A 31 -8.41 51.12 -11.94
C ALA A 31 -7.32 50.07 -11.63
N CYS A 32 -6.59 50.24 -10.51
CA CYS A 32 -5.56 49.31 -10.08
C CYS A 32 -6.10 48.02 -9.42
N GLY A 33 -7.42 47.87 -9.27
CA GLY A 33 -8.07 46.67 -8.73
C GLY A 33 -8.29 46.63 -7.22
N HIS A 34 -7.75 47.58 -6.45
CA HIS A 34 -8.01 47.68 -5.01
C HIS A 34 -9.44 48.17 -4.72
N ILE A 35 -9.99 47.75 -3.58
CA ILE A 35 -11.40 47.97 -3.21
C ILE A 35 -11.47 48.79 -1.93
N PHE A 36 -12.27 49.86 -1.94
CA PHE A 36 -12.49 50.75 -0.80
C PHE A 36 -13.96 51.18 -0.73
N CYS A 37 -14.39 51.80 0.38
CA CYS A 37 -15.71 52.43 0.42
C CYS A 37 -15.69 53.78 -0.34
N LEU A 38 -16.85 54.21 -0.83
CA LEU A 38 -16.97 55.43 -1.63
C LEU A 38 -16.55 56.67 -0.83
N THR A 39 -16.88 56.71 0.46
CA THR A 39 -16.54 57.82 1.35
C THR A 39 -15.03 57.98 1.46
N CYS A 40 -14.30 56.89 1.66
CA CYS A 40 -12.84 56.93 1.74
C CYS A 40 -12.23 57.34 0.40
N LEU A 41 -12.70 56.85 -0.74
CA LEU A 41 -12.18 57.27 -2.05
C LEU A 41 -12.37 58.76 -2.31
N ARG A 42 -13.46 59.36 -1.82
CA ARG A 42 -13.74 60.80 -1.97
C ARG A 42 -12.99 61.68 -0.98
N SER A 43 -12.56 61.15 0.17
CA SER A 43 -11.84 61.91 1.19
C SER A 43 -10.32 61.92 0.98
N LEU A 44 -9.79 61.11 0.07
CA LEU A 44 -8.38 61.13 -0.29
C LEU A 44 -8.03 62.46 -0.96
N SER A 45 -7.05 63.16 -0.39
CA SER A 45 -6.53 64.44 -0.92
C SER A 45 -5.76 64.27 -2.23
N LEU A 46 -5.21 63.07 -2.47
CA LEU A 46 -4.52 62.69 -3.68
C LEU A 46 -5.30 61.54 -4.32
N SER A 47 -5.63 61.65 -5.62
CA SER A 47 -6.26 60.59 -6.39
C SER A 47 -5.27 59.45 -6.69
N ALA A 48 -4.73 58.84 -5.64
CA ALA A 48 -3.77 57.75 -5.69
C ALA A 48 -4.18 56.65 -4.70
N CYS A 49 -4.01 55.39 -5.10
CA CYS A 49 -4.39 54.25 -4.28
C CYS A 49 -3.62 54.23 -2.94
N PRO A 50 -4.29 54.09 -1.78
CA PRO A 50 -3.60 53.97 -0.49
C PRO A 50 -2.63 52.78 -0.37
N LEU A 51 -2.87 51.71 -1.13
CA LEU A 51 -2.11 50.47 -1.06
C LEU A 51 -0.92 50.44 -2.04
N CYS A 52 -1.17 50.68 -3.33
CA CYS A 52 -0.12 50.61 -4.36
C CYS A 52 0.37 51.98 -4.87
N ARG A 53 -0.23 53.08 -4.43
CA ARG A 53 0.09 54.47 -4.86
C ARG A 53 -0.13 54.77 -6.35
N GLU A 54 -0.75 53.87 -7.10
CA GLU A 54 -1.09 54.11 -8.50
C GLU A 54 -2.15 55.22 -8.60
N PRO A 55 -1.93 56.24 -9.46
CA PRO A 55 -2.90 57.30 -9.65
C PRO A 55 -4.18 56.74 -10.30
N PHE A 56 -5.33 57.23 -9.87
CA PHE A 56 -6.62 56.86 -10.45
C PHE A 56 -7.46 58.11 -10.73
N GLN A 57 -8.35 58.01 -11.72
CA GLN A 57 -9.32 59.06 -12.02
C GLN A 57 -10.61 58.78 -11.25
N SER A 58 -11.22 59.83 -10.68
CA SER A 58 -12.50 59.73 -9.96
C SER A 58 -13.63 59.14 -10.83
N ASP A 59 -13.57 59.39 -12.14
CA ASP A 59 -14.55 58.88 -13.11
C ASP A 59 -14.39 57.38 -13.38
N CYS A 60 -13.25 56.79 -13.03
CA CYS A 60 -12.97 55.36 -13.18
C CYS A 60 -13.36 54.54 -11.93
N ILE A 61 -13.94 55.16 -10.90
CA ILE A 61 -14.40 54.46 -9.69
C ILE A 61 -15.66 53.66 -10.04
N LYS A 62 -15.59 52.33 -9.95
CA LYS A 62 -16.71 51.44 -10.28
C LYS A 62 -17.31 50.83 -9.02
N LYS A 63 -18.62 51.04 -8.82
CA LYS A 63 -19.38 50.37 -7.75
C LYS A 63 -19.43 48.86 -8.01
N LEU A 64 -19.03 48.07 -7.02
CA LEU A 64 -19.16 46.62 -7.08
C LEU A 64 -20.55 46.22 -6.58
N TYR A 65 -21.31 45.54 -7.44
CA TYR A 65 -22.58 44.94 -7.05
C TYR A 65 -22.30 43.60 -6.38
N ILE A 66 -22.51 43.56 -5.06
CA ILE A 66 -22.57 42.30 -4.32
C ILE A 66 -23.98 41.76 -4.52
N ALA A 67 -24.09 40.55 -5.06
CA ALA A 67 -25.36 39.84 -5.12
C ALA A 67 -25.82 39.58 -3.68
N ASN A 68 -26.76 40.39 -3.19
CA ASN A 68 -27.45 40.12 -1.94
C ASN A 68 -28.49 39.04 -2.26
N PRO A 69 -28.42 37.83 -1.68
CA PRO A 69 -29.51 36.87 -1.82
C PRO A 69 -30.76 37.50 -1.21
N SER A 70 -31.66 37.93 -2.12
CA SER A 70 -33.04 38.37 -1.93
C SER A 70 -33.55 38.56 -0.50
N THR A 71 -33.78 39.81 -0.13
CA THR A 71 -34.71 40.23 0.93
C THR A 71 -36.13 39.80 0.54
N GLN A 72 -36.49 38.56 0.84
CA GLN A 72 -37.88 38.11 0.86
C GLN A 72 -38.38 38.20 2.31
N ASP A 73 -39.68 38.33 2.54
CA ASP A 73 -40.28 38.64 3.86
C ASP A 73 -40.00 37.62 5.00
N ASN A 74 -39.21 36.57 4.73
CA ASN A 74 -38.65 35.62 5.71
C ASN A 74 -37.14 35.84 5.99
N ALA A 75 -36.58 36.99 5.62
CA ALA A 75 -35.14 37.26 5.70
C ALA A 75 -34.55 37.07 7.10
N GLU A 76 -35.32 37.29 8.16
CA GLU A 76 -34.84 37.08 9.53
C GLU A 76 -34.60 35.59 9.84
N GLN A 77 -35.48 34.70 9.39
CA GLN A 77 -35.31 33.26 9.59
C GLN A 77 -34.17 32.72 8.73
N ASP A 78 -34.07 33.17 7.47
CA ASP A 78 -33.00 32.75 6.56
C ASP A 78 -31.60 33.15 7.11
N ILE A 79 -31.48 34.33 7.74
CA ILE A 79 -30.22 34.76 8.38
C ILE A 79 -29.85 33.85 9.56
N ILE A 80 -30.82 33.48 10.40
CA ILE A 80 -30.58 32.58 11.55
C ILE A 80 -30.17 31.19 11.04
N ASP A 81 -30.84 30.68 10.01
CA ASP A 81 -30.55 29.37 9.42
C ASP A 81 -29.15 29.34 8.78
N ASP A 82 -28.75 30.41 8.08
CA ASP A 82 -27.42 30.54 7.50
C ASP A 82 -26.32 30.68 8.57
N GLN A 83 -26.60 31.39 9.66
CA GLN A 83 -25.68 31.48 10.80
C GLN A 83 -25.50 30.11 11.46
N HIS A 84 -26.58 29.37 11.67
CA HIS A 84 -26.53 28.02 12.22
C HIS A 84 -25.79 27.05 11.29
N ALA A 85 -26.04 27.10 9.99
CA ALA A 85 -25.32 26.32 8.99
C ALA A 85 -23.80 26.63 9.02
N SER A 86 -23.43 27.89 9.20
CA SER A 86 -22.02 28.31 9.32
C SER A 86 -21.36 27.77 10.59
N LEU A 87 -22.07 27.76 11.72
CA LEU A 87 -21.60 27.15 12.97
C LEU A 87 -21.39 25.63 12.82
N LEU A 88 -22.33 24.95 12.17
CA LEU A 88 -22.22 23.51 11.89
C LEU A 88 -21.04 23.20 10.96
N LEU A 89 -20.81 24.01 9.92
CA LEU A 89 -19.64 23.90 9.05
C LEU A 89 -18.33 24.08 9.84
N HIS A 90 -18.28 25.07 10.74
CA HIS A 90 -17.12 25.28 11.59
C HIS A 90 -16.84 24.06 12.48
N ARG A 91 -17.89 23.48 13.08
CA ARG A 91 -17.76 22.25 13.89
C ARG A 91 -17.32 21.04 13.07
N ILE A 92 -17.81 20.87 11.84
CA ILE A 92 -17.31 19.84 10.91
C ILE A 92 -15.80 20.03 10.70
N SER A 93 -15.34 21.26 10.48
CA SER A 93 -13.91 21.56 10.29
C SER A 93 -13.07 21.11 11.49
N LEU A 94 -13.53 21.39 12.71
CA LEU A 94 -12.83 21.00 13.95
C LEU A 94 -12.71 19.47 14.12
N VAL A 95 -13.74 18.71 13.72
CA VAL A 95 -13.73 17.23 13.82
C VAL A 95 -13.20 16.51 12.58
N SER A 96 -12.77 17.25 11.55
CA SER A 96 -12.23 16.66 10.31
C SER A 96 -10.75 16.24 10.42
N GLY A 97 -10.09 16.53 11.54
CA GLY A 97 -8.69 16.14 11.78
C GLY A 97 -8.51 14.63 11.99
N GLU A 98 -7.28 14.14 11.79
CA GLU A 98 -6.95 12.71 11.98
C GLU A 98 -7.08 12.25 13.44
N ASP A 99 -6.95 13.18 14.40
CA ASP A 99 -6.99 12.91 15.84
C ASP A 99 -8.41 13.00 16.45
N ALA A 100 -9.43 13.29 15.64
CA ALA A 100 -10.79 13.44 16.13
C ALA A 100 -11.35 12.10 16.62
N ARG A 101 -12.05 12.11 17.77
CA ARG A 101 -12.65 10.89 18.32
C ARG A 101 -13.86 10.50 17.49
N ASP A 102 -14.03 9.20 17.22
CA ASP A 102 -15.17 8.66 16.46
C ASP A 102 -16.52 9.10 17.03
N ALA A 103 -16.64 9.17 18.36
CA ALA A 103 -17.85 9.65 19.02
C ALA A 103 -18.16 11.12 18.68
N GLU A 104 -17.15 11.98 18.59
CA GLU A 104 -17.33 13.40 18.24
C GLU A 104 -17.77 13.56 16.79
N VAL A 105 -17.14 12.82 15.87
CA VAL A 105 -17.49 12.79 14.46
C VAL A 105 -18.95 12.35 14.28
N VAL A 106 -19.36 11.26 14.94
CA VAL A 106 -20.73 10.74 14.89
C VAL A 106 -21.72 11.75 15.47
N ASN A 107 -21.40 12.41 16.58
CA ASN A 107 -22.25 13.43 17.19
C ASN A 107 -22.47 14.61 16.24
N VAL A 108 -21.40 15.16 15.65
CA VAL A 108 -21.50 16.28 14.70
C VAL A 108 -22.27 15.87 13.45
N VAL A 109 -21.99 14.69 12.88
CA VAL A 109 -22.73 14.20 11.70
C VAL A 109 -24.23 14.03 12.01
N THR A 110 -24.57 13.48 13.17
CA THR A 110 -25.96 13.28 13.60
C THR A 110 -26.68 14.61 13.75
N GLU A 111 -26.07 15.55 14.47
CA GLU A 111 -26.63 16.90 14.66
C GLU A 111 -26.85 17.63 13.33
N VAL A 112 -25.87 17.56 12.41
CA VAL A 112 -26.00 18.20 11.09
C VAL A 112 -27.12 17.53 10.28
N GLN A 113 -27.24 16.21 10.34
CA GLN A 113 -28.30 15.49 9.64
C GLN A 113 -29.69 15.80 10.22
N GLU A 114 -29.82 15.90 11.54
CA GLU A 114 -31.06 16.30 12.20
C GLU A 114 -31.46 17.72 11.79
N TRP A 115 -30.50 18.65 11.81
CA TRP A 115 -30.73 20.00 11.33
C TRP A 115 -31.15 20.03 9.85
N LEU A 116 -30.46 19.29 8.97
CA LEU A 116 -30.80 19.19 7.55
C LEU A 116 -32.17 18.53 7.29
N LYS A 117 -32.66 17.66 8.18
CA LYS A 117 -33.99 17.06 8.09
C LYS A 117 -35.08 18.08 8.42
N SER A 118 -34.88 18.87 9.47
CA SER A 118 -35.79 19.96 9.85
C SER A 118 -35.90 21.04 8.76
N HIS A 119 -34.86 21.21 7.93
CA HIS A 119 -34.82 22.21 6.84
C HIS A 119 -34.93 21.57 5.44
N SER A 120 -35.72 20.50 5.30
CA SER A 120 -35.86 19.73 4.06
C SER A 120 -36.69 20.41 2.96
N GLY A 121 -37.22 21.61 3.20
CA GLY A 121 -38.10 22.34 2.27
C GLY A 121 -37.48 22.65 0.91
N ASN A 122 -36.15 22.70 0.80
CA ASN A 122 -35.46 22.89 -0.48
C ASN A 122 -34.26 21.93 -0.60
N PRO A 123 -34.24 20.99 -1.56
CA PRO A 123 -33.11 20.08 -1.75
C PRO A 123 -31.82 20.78 -2.19
N ASN A 124 -31.93 22.00 -2.72
CA ASN A 124 -30.79 22.84 -3.12
C ASN A 124 -30.29 23.77 -2.01
N SER A 125 -30.92 23.82 -0.84
CA SER A 125 -30.41 24.60 0.29
C SER A 125 -29.19 23.92 0.93
N HIS A 126 -28.30 24.75 1.48
CA HIS A 126 -27.12 24.34 2.26
C HIS A 126 -26.22 23.27 1.58
N LYS A 127 -26.03 23.37 0.25
CA LYS A 127 -25.11 22.50 -0.52
C LYS A 127 -23.72 22.35 0.11
N PRO A 128 -23.07 23.42 0.62
CA PRO A 128 -21.77 23.29 1.27
C PRO A 128 -21.80 22.36 2.49
N LEU A 129 -22.83 22.45 3.31
CA LEU A 129 -22.97 21.63 4.52
C LEU A 129 -23.20 20.15 4.18
N ARG A 130 -24.07 19.86 3.20
CA ARG A 130 -24.29 18.49 2.70
C ARG A 130 -23.01 17.88 2.11
N ALA A 131 -22.28 18.67 1.32
CA ALA A 131 -21.01 18.24 0.74
C ALA A 131 -19.95 17.98 1.84
N ALA A 132 -19.87 18.85 2.85
CA ALA A 132 -18.96 18.71 3.97
C ALA A 132 -19.22 17.42 4.78
N VAL A 133 -20.49 17.13 5.12
CA VAL A 133 -20.86 15.88 5.80
C VAL A 133 -20.52 14.66 4.97
N THR A 134 -20.83 14.70 3.66
CA THR A 134 -20.53 13.58 2.75
C THR A 134 -19.02 13.32 2.69
N SER A 135 -18.21 14.38 2.63
CA SER A 135 -16.75 14.29 2.64
C SER A 135 -16.23 13.73 3.96
N LEU A 136 -16.73 14.21 5.11
CA LEU A 136 -16.36 13.71 6.43
C LEU A 136 -16.65 12.21 6.58
N GLN A 137 -17.84 11.77 6.14
CA GLN A 137 -18.19 10.34 6.14
C GLN A 137 -17.27 9.51 5.25
N ARG A 138 -16.91 10.00 4.05
CA ARG A 138 -15.96 9.31 3.16
C ARG A 138 -14.58 9.22 3.78
N ILE A 139 -14.09 10.29 4.39
CA ILE A 139 -12.80 10.32 5.09
C ILE A 139 -12.80 9.25 6.19
N LYS A 140 -13.87 9.16 6.98
CA LYS A 140 -13.96 8.16 8.05
C LYS A 140 -13.92 6.72 7.53
N VAL A 141 -14.66 6.43 6.45
CA VAL A 141 -14.61 5.11 5.78
C VAL A 141 -13.19 4.78 5.29
N LEU A 142 -12.47 5.77 4.74
CA LEU A 142 -11.10 5.59 4.28
C LEU A 142 -10.12 5.38 5.45
N GLN A 143 -10.30 6.07 6.57
CA GLN A 143 -9.51 5.86 7.79
C GLN A 143 -9.69 4.43 8.33
N ASP A 144 -10.94 3.98 8.50
CA ASP A 144 -11.24 2.64 9.00
C ASP A 144 -10.70 1.53 8.05
N LYS A 145 -10.74 1.78 6.74
CA LYS A 145 -10.10 0.89 5.75
C LYS A 145 -8.58 0.89 5.92
N SER A 146 -7.96 2.05 6.01
CA SER A 146 -6.50 2.20 6.21
C SER A 146 -6.02 1.49 7.47
N GLU A 147 -6.76 1.57 8.58
CA GLU A 147 -6.43 0.87 9.82
C GLU A 147 -6.51 -0.66 9.68
N ARG A 148 -7.56 -1.17 9.01
CA ARG A 148 -7.69 -2.60 8.70
C ARG A 148 -6.55 -3.09 7.81
N ASP A 149 -6.22 -2.34 6.76
CA ASP A 149 -5.13 -2.67 5.85
C ASP A 149 -3.79 -2.68 6.59
N LYS A 150 -3.53 -1.70 7.47
CA LYS A 150 -2.35 -1.66 8.33
C LYS A 150 -2.27 -2.87 9.28
N ALA A 151 -3.40 -3.25 9.90
CA ALA A 151 -3.47 -4.42 10.76
C ALA A 151 -3.17 -5.72 9.98
N GLU A 152 -3.73 -5.84 8.78
CA GLU A 152 -3.50 -6.98 7.90
C GLU A 152 -2.04 -7.06 7.42
N CYS A 153 -1.45 -5.94 7.02
CA CYS A 153 -0.02 -5.88 6.69
C CYS A 153 0.86 -6.31 7.87
N ARG A 154 0.53 -5.89 9.10
CA ARG A 154 1.25 -6.34 10.31
C ARG A 154 1.12 -7.86 10.49
N ARG A 155 -0.08 -8.40 10.32
CA ARG A 155 -0.35 -9.85 10.42
C ARG A 155 0.45 -10.65 9.40
N LEU A 156 0.43 -10.25 8.12
CA LEU A 156 1.15 -10.91 7.04
C LEU A 156 2.67 -10.84 7.24
N ARG A 157 3.20 -9.70 7.72
CA ARG A 157 4.63 -9.57 8.05
C ARG A 157 5.04 -10.54 9.16
N ASN A 158 4.21 -10.70 10.20
CA ASN A 158 4.48 -11.66 11.26
C ASN A 158 4.47 -13.10 10.74
N LYS A 159 3.47 -13.47 9.92
CA LYS A 159 3.43 -14.78 9.26
C LYS A 159 4.68 -15.05 8.42
N LEU A 160 5.10 -14.08 7.61
CA LEU A 160 6.30 -14.20 6.80
C LEU A 160 7.56 -14.42 7.66
N ARG A 161 7.70 -13.70 8.78
CA ARG A 161 8.81 -13.91 9.72
C ARG A 161 8.78 -15.32 10.30
N THR A 162 7.62 -15.80 10.73
CA THR A 162 7.46 -17.16 11.27
C THR A 162 7.78 -18.22 10.23
N CYS A 163 7.27 -18.10 8.99
CA CYS A 163 7.59 -19.03 7.91
C CYS A 163 9.08 -19.06 7.59
N LYS A 164 9.76 -17.90 7.59
CA LYS A 164 11.21 -17.84 7.41
C LYS A 164 11.97 -18.60 8.50
N LEU A 165 11.59 -18.42 9.76
CA LEU A 165 12.21 -19.13 10.88
C LEU A 165 12.04 -20.65 10.76
N TYR A 166 10.87 -21.12 10.35
CA TYR A 166 10.63 -22.55 10.12
C TYR A 166 11.44 -23.08 8.94
N ALA A 167 11.51 -22.34 7.83
CA ALA A 167 12.32 -22.72 6.68
C ALA A 167 13.82 -22.81 7.03
N ASP A 168 14.33 -21.89 7.85
CA ASP A 168 15.71 -21.92 8.32
C ASP A 168 15.98 -23.11 9.25
N LEU A 169 15.03 -23.44 10.14
CA LEU A 169 15.14 -24.60 11.03
C LEU A 169 15.08 -25.92 10.24
N ASP A 170 14.18 -26.01 9.27
CA ASP A 170 14.06 -27.16 8.39
C ASP A 170 15.34 -27.35 7.58
N SER A 171 15.86 -26.29 6.96
CA SER A 171 17.14 -26.32 6.23
C SER A 171 18.30 -26.81 7.08
N LYS A 172 18.40 -26.37 8.33
CA LYS A 172 19.43 -26.87 9.28
C LYS A 172 19.23 -28.34 9.61
N THR A 173 17.98 -28.76 9.80
CA THR A 173 17.64 -30.16 10.11
C THR A 173 17.96 -31.06 8.93
N SER A 174 17.57 -30.67 7.71
CA SER A 174 17.90 -31.39 6.47
C SER A 174 19.41 -31.52 6.28
N ARG A 175 20.16 -30.44 6.50
CA ARG A 175 21.64 -30.46 6.41
C ARG A 175 22.25 -31.42 7.41
N ALA A 176 21.82 -31.39 8.66
CA ALA A 176 22.33 -32.30 9.69
C ALA A 176 22.02 -33.79 9.36
N VAL A 177 20.84 -34.06 8.80
CA VAL A 177 20.48 -35.41 8.32
C VAL A 177 21.37 -35.83 7.15
N GLU A 178 21.58 -34.94 6.18
CA GLU A 178 22.46 -35.19 5.02
C GLU A 178 23.89 -35.49 5.45
N GLU A 179 24.48 -34.67 6.31
CA GLU A 179 25.82 -34.89 6.87
C GLU A 179 25.93 -36.22 7.63
N GLY A 180 24.89 -36.59 8.38
CA GLY A 180 24.79 -37.88 9.07
C GLY A 180 24.76 -39.07 8.11
N LEU A 181 24.01 -38.95 7.00
CA LEU A 181 23.96 -39.98 5.96
C LEU A 181 25.29 -40.12 5.22
N LEU A 182 25.92 -39.01 4.83
CA LEU A 182 27.23 -39.01 4.18
C LEU A 182 28.30 -39.67 5.06
N SER A 183 28.31 -39.33 6.36
CA SER A 183 29.23 -39.96 7.33
C SER A 183 28.99 -41.48 7.44
N ARG A 184 27.73 -41.92 7.38
CA ARG A 184 27.40 -43.35 7.41
C ARG A 184 27.83 -44.06 6.14
N ILE A 185 27.64 -43.44 4.97
CA ILE A 185 28.11 -43.96 3.68
C ILE A 185 29.62 -44.15 3.72
N GLN A 186 30.38 -43.12 4.10
CA GLN A 186 31.83 -43.18 4.18
C GLN A 186 32.31 -44.29 5.14
N LYS A 187 31.64 -44.46 6.28
CA LYS A 187 31.95 -45.56 7.22
C LYS A 187 31.75 -46.93 6.56
N ILE A 188 30.63 -47.12 5.84
CA ILE A 188 30.35 -48.36 5.12
C ILE A 188 31.40 -48.58 4.03
N GLU A 189 31.73 -47.56 3.23
CA GLU A 189 32.76 -47.66 2.19
C GLU A 189 34.11 -48.08 2.77
N ASN A 190 34.52 -47.51 3.90
CA ASN A 190 35.76 -47.90 4.60
C ASN A 190 35.71 -49.35 5.12
N GLU A 191 34.59 -49.77 5.72
CA GLU A 191 34.39 -51.17 6.16
C GLU A 191 34.46 -52.15 4.97
N HIS A 192 33.87 -51.78 3.84
CA HIS A 192 33.92 -52.57 2.61
C HIS A 192 35.33 -52.61 2.01
N ALA A 193 36.04 -51.49 1.96
CA ALA A 193 37.42 -51.42 1.48
C ALA A 193 38.35 -52.31 2.32
N LEU A 194 38.18 -52.32 3.64
CA LEU A 194 38.94 -53.20 4.54
C LEU A 194 38.66 -54.68 4.25
N LYS A 195 37.39 -55.06 4.13
CA LYS A 195 36.99 -56.45 3.79
C LYS A 195 37.55 -56.87 2.43
N LEU A 196 37.52 -55.98 1.43
CA LEU A 196 38.11 -56.25 0.12
C LEU A 196 39.64 -56.44 0.22
N SER A 197 40.33 -55.64 1.02
CA SER A 197 41.77 -55.84 1.26
C SER A 197 42.07 -57.17 1.96
N GLN A 198 41.26 -57.57 2.94
CA GLN A 198 41.38 -58.86 3.61
C GLN A 198 41.17 -60.02 2.63
N LEU A 199 40.11 -59.99 1.82
CA LEU A 199 39.85 -61.00 0.81
C LEU A 199 40.98 -61.09 -0.22
N HIS A 200 41.50 -59.95 -0.69
CA HIS A 200 42.66 -59.92 -1.57
C HIS A 200 43.88 -60.60 -0.93
N SER A 201 44.19 -60.30 0.34
CA SER A 201 45.31 -60.95 1.03
C SER A 201 45.12 -62.47 1.20
N GLN A 202 43.88 -62.93 1.43
CA GLN A 202 43.57 -64.36 1.49
C GLN A 202 43.74 -65.04 0.13
N LEU A 203 43.29 -64.38 -0.94
CA LEU A 203 43.49 -64.87 -2.30
C LEU A 203 44.97 -64.94 -2.66
N GLU A 204 45.77 -63.95 -2.28
CA GLU A 204 47.22 -63.94 -2.53
C GLU A 204 47.92 -65.13 -1.86
N ILE A 205 47.55 -65.48 -0.62
CA ILE A 205 48.02 -66.68 0.07
C ILE A 205 47.64 -67.96 -0.68
N LEU A 206 46.44 -68.02 -1.26
CA LEU A 206 45.96 -69.20 -2.01
C LEU A 206 46.58 -69.31 -3.42
N VAL A 207 46.80 -68.18 -4.09
CA VAL A 207 47.34 -68.10 -5.46
C VAL A 207 48.84 -68.34 -5.48
N ASN A 208 49.54 -68.14 -4.37
CA ASN A 208 50.97 -68.42 -4.22
C ASN A 208 51.18 -69.68 -3.35
N PRO A 209 50.68 -70.88 -3.76
CA PRO A 209 50.86 -72.07 -2.96
C PRO A 209 52.36 -72.34 -2.85
N GLN A 210 52.80 -72.55 -1.61
CA GLN A 210 54.11 -73.13 -1.28
C GLN A 210 54.52 -74.15 -2.35
N PRO A 211 55.75 -74.12 -2.88
CA PRO A 211 56.19 -75.03 -3.92
C PRO A 211 55.95 -76.46 -3.45
N ARG A 212 54.88 -77.08 -3.94
CA ARG A 212 54.64 -78.50 -3.74
C ARG A 212 55.75 -79.18 -4.52
N TYR A 213 56.67 -79.82 -3.80
CA TYR A 213 57.57 -80.80 -4.39
C TYR A 213 56.74 -81.73 -5.28
N PRO A 214 57.14 -81.96 -6.54
CA PRO A 214 56.35 -82.71 -7.50
C PRO A 214 56.12 -84.12 -6.96
N ASN A 215 54.85 -84.46 -6.73
CA ASN A 215 54.44 -85.83 -6.45
C ASN A 215 54.36 -86.57 -7.80
N PRO A 216 55.24 -87.55 -8.08
CA PRO A 216 55.40 -88.15 -9.40
C PRO A 216 54.24 -89.07 -9.85
N ASN A 217 53.20 -89.27 -9.03
CA ASN A 217 52.15 -90.26 -9.30
C ASN A 217 50.77 -89.69 -9.68
N ASN A 218 50.66 -88.42 -10.08
CA ASN A 218 49.35 -87.86 -10.43
C ASN A 218 49.10 -87.87 -11.95
N PRO A 219 48.20 -88.74 -12.47
CA PRO A 219 47.87 -88.79 -13.89
C PRO A 219 47.11 -87.53 -14.33
N VAL A 220 47.53 -87.02 -15.49
CA VAL A 220 46.97 -85.84 -16.16
C VAL A 220 45.53 -86.13 -16.62
N ILE A 221 44.56 -85.35 -16.15
CA ILE A 221 43.19 -85.35 -16.68
C ILE A 221 42.94 -84.03 -17.42
N PRO A 222 42.52 -84.06 -18.70
CA PRO A 222 42.11 -82.87 -19.44
C PRO A 222 40.63 -82.57 -19.17
N GLN A 223 40.33 -81.40 -18.61
CA GLN A 223 38.96 -80.87 -18.60
C GLN A 223 38.91 -79.49 -19.25
N GLN A 224 38.29 -79.46 -20.43
CA GLN A 224 37.78 -78.26 -21.07
C GLN A 224 36.54 -77.80 -20.30
N VAL A 225 36.67 -76.71 -19.54
CA VAL A 225 35.54 -76.05 -18.89
C VAL A 225 35.00 -74.99 -19.84
N GLN A 226 33.77 -75.21 -20.32
CA GLN A 226 33.03 -74.25 -21.14
C GLN A 226 32.65 -73.04 -20.29
N LEU A 227 33.03 -71.83 -20.74
CA LEU A 227 32.66 -70.57 -20.11
C LEU A 227 31.14 -70.37 -20.15
N PRO A 228 30.48 -70.00 -19.04
CA PRO A 228 29.09 -69.62 -19.04
C PRO A 228 28.89 -68.32 -19.83
N ARG A 229 27.83 -68.30 -20.65
CA ARG A 229 27.35 -67.12 -21.40
C ARG A 229 27.20 -65.90 -20.50
N THR A 230 27.76 -64.79 -20.99
CA THR A 230 27.53 -63.42 -20.52
C THR A 230 26.04 -63.14 -20.38
N VAL A 231 25.61 -62.82 -19.15
CA VAL A 231 24.24 -62.39 -18.87
C VAL A 231 24.12 -60.92 -19.27
N ASP A 232 23.13 -60.63 -20.11
CA ASP A 232 22.80 -59.30 -20.66
C ASP A 232 22.77 -58.20 -19.60
N LEU A 233 23.66 -57.22 -19.74
CA LEU A 233 23.73 -56.02 -18.88
C LEU A 233 22.88 -54.86 -19.44
N ASP A 234 21.82 -55.16 -20.21
CA ASP A 234 21.05 -54.14 -20.95
C ASP A 234 19.75 -53.69 -20.26
N THR A 235 19.43 -54.20 -19.07
CA THR A 235 18.17 -53.86 -18.37
C THR A 235 18.24 -52.66 -17.42
N HIS A 236 19.42 -52.05 -17.20
CA HIS A 236 19.56 -50.94 -16.25
C HIS A 236 19.45 -49.52 -16.86
N ILE A 237 19.47 -49.37 -18.20
CA ILE A 237 19.37 -48.05 -18.84
C ILE A 237 17.92 -47.51 -18.87
N ARG A 238 16.89 -48.36 -18.72
CA ARG A 238 15.48 -47.89 -18.72
C ARG A 238 15.02 -47.16 -17.46
N ARG A 239 15.79 -47.13 -16.36
CA ARG A 239 15.43 -46.35 -15.16
C ARG A 239 15.93 -44.90 -15.18
N GLY A 240 16.88 -44.54 -16.05
CA GLY A 240 17.39 -43.17 -16.17
C GLY A 240 16.44 -42.19 -16.89
N HIS A 241 15.59 -42.70 -17.79
CA HIS A 241 14.69 -41.83 -18.58
C HIS A 241 13.52 -41.22 -17.77
N ASN A 242 13.12 -41.82 -16.66
CA ASN A 242 12.06 -41.24 -15.81
C ASN A 242 12.52 -40.01 -15.02
N ILE A 243 13.82 -39.91 -14.69
CA ILE A 243 14.35 -38.77 -13.92
C ILE A 243 14.45 -37.53 -14.81
N ILE A 244 14.84 -37.69 -16.07
CA ILE A 244 14.93 -36.58 -17.03
C ILE A 244 13.53 -36.01 -17.33
N PHE A 245 12.50 -36.86 -17.43
CA PHE A 245 11.12 -36.42 -17.64
C PHE A 245 10.55 -35.64 -16.44
N LEU A 246 10.92 -36.03 -15.22
CA LEU A 246 10.57 -35.28 -14.00
C LEU A 246 11.27 -33.91 -13.92
N LEU A 247 12.52 -33.79 -14.36
CA LEU A 247 13.23 -32.50 -14.36
C LEU A 247 12.67 -31.52 -15.40
N ILE A 248 12.30 -32.00 -16.60
CA ILE A 248 11.71 -31.14 -17.65
C ILE A 248 10.33 -30.61 -17.21
N THR A 249 9.52 -31.44 -16.57
CA THR A 249 8.21 -31.01 -16.05
C THR A 249 8.34 -30.04 -14.88
N PHE A 250 9.34 -30.20 -14.01
CA PHE A 250 9.56 -29.29 -12.89
C PHE A 250 10.02 -27.89 -13.36
N PHE A 251 10.91 -27.82 -14.35
CA PHE A 251 11.36 -26.53 -14.92
C PHE A 251 10.23 -25.79 -15.64
N GLY A 252 9.36 -26.48 -16.37
CA GLY A 252 8.19 -25.85 -17.01
C GLY A 252 7.22 -25.21 -16.02
N ILE A 253 7.00 -25.82 -14.85
CA ILE A 253 6.12 -25.27 -13.81
C ILE A 253 6.73 -24.02 -13.17
N ILE A 254 8.05 -24.00 -12.95
CA ILE A 254 8.75 -22.84 -12.39
C ILE A 254 8.67 -21.64 -13.33
N GLU A 255 8.81 -21.83 -14.64
CA GLU A 255 8.72 -20.74 -15.61
C GLU A 255 7.31 -20.11 -15.67
N VAL A 256 6.26 -20.94 -15.59
CA VAL A 256 4.87 -20.47 -15.54
C VAL A 256 4.60 -19.67 -14.27
N TYR A 257 5.09 -20.13 -13.12
CA TYR A 257 4.96 -19.40 -11.85
C TYR A 257 5.73 -18.08 -11.85
N ALA A 258 6.93 -18.04 -12.45
CA ALA A 258 7.72 -16.82 -12.57
C ALA A 258 7.01 -15.75 -13.42
N ARG A 259 6.38 -16.15 -14.54
CA ARG A 259 5.56 -15.24 -15.37
C ARG A 259 4.32 -14.72 -14.64
N PHE A 260 3.68 -15.56 -13.83
CA PHE A 260 2.50 -15.16 -13.06
C PHE A 260 2.85 -14.12 -11.98
N ILE A 261 4.01 -14.27 -11.32
CA ILE A 261 4.50 -13.30 -10.32
C ILE A 261 4.89 -11.96 -10.98
N LEU A 262 5.44 -11.99 -12.19
CA LEU A 262 5.82 -10.79 -12.94
C LEU A 262 4.62 -10.00 -13.45
N MET A 263 3.48 -10.64 -13.75
CA MET A 263 2.25 -9.95 -14.16
C MET A 263 1.44 -9.38 -12.99
N ALA A 264 1.74 -9.77 -11.75
CA ALA A 264 1.05 -9.30 -10.55
C ALA A 264 1.69 -8.05 -9.91
N LYS A 265 2.72 -7.48 -10.55
CA LYS A 265 3.38 -6.21 -10.16
C LYS A 265 3.04 -5.13 -11.16
#